data_AF-A0AAD5R0W6-F1
#
_entry.id   AF-A0AAD5R0W6-F1
#
_cell.length_a   1.000
_cell.length_b   1.000
_cell.length_c   1.000
_cell.angle_alpha   90.00
_cell.angle_beta   90.00
_cell.angle_gamma   90.00
#
_symmetry.space_group_name_H-M   'P 1'
#
loop_
_entity.id
_entity.type
_entity.pdbx_description
1 polymer ?
#
loop_
_entity_poly.entity_id
_entity_poly.type
_entity_poly.pdbx_seq_one_letter_code
_entity_poly.pdbx_strand_id
1 'polypeptide(L)'
;YDKVRNRINQRNALAELHMTRMKMADIVKSTGIKPASVYKVMKRSRETGGNEDRPREGRSAISSTSQNIHKIRCKVERNSECPMYKRF
;
A
#
# COMPACT_ATOMS: atom_id res chain seq x y z
N TYR A 1 -12.34 8.95 -6.44
CA TYR A 1 -11.13 8.17 -6.76
C TYR A 1 -9.98 9.04 -7.29
N ASP A 2 -10.28 10.16 -7.96
CA ASP A 2 -9.27 11.01 -8.62
C ASP A 2 -8.23 11.61 -7.66
N LYS A 3 -8.65 11.99 -6.45
CA LYS A 3 -7.73 12.53 -5.42
C LYS A 3 -6.66 11.52 -4.96
N VAL A 4 -6.96 10.23 -5.00
CA VAL A 4 -5.99 9.18 -4.60
C VAL A 4 -4.99 8.97 -5.72
N ARG A 5 -5.47 8.84 -6.96
CA ARG A 5 -4.64 8.68 -8.15
C ARG A 5 -3.70 9.88 -8.36
N ASN A 6 -4.19 11.10 -8.14
CA ASN A 6 -3.37 12.31 -8.24
C ASN A 6 -2.21 12.33 -7.21
N ARG A 7 -2.45 11.88 -5.97
CA ARG A 7 -1.38 11.76 -4.95
C ARG A 7 -0.34 10.70 -5.29
N ILE A 8 -0.74 9.59 -5.89
CA ILE A 8 0.19 8.54 -6.34
C ILE A 8 1.10 9.11 -7.44
N ASN A 9 0.51 9.78 -8.43
CA ASN A 9 1.25 10.42 -9.52
C ASN A 9 2.25 11.46 -9.00
N GLN A 10 1.86 12.31 -8.05
CA GLN A 10 2.76 13.28 -7.41
C GLN A 10 3.95 12.62 -6.71
N ARG A 11 3.74 11.49 -6.02
CA ARG A 11 4.83 10.77 -5.34
C ARG A 11 5.78 10.10 -6.33
N ASN A 12 5.26 9.51 -7.39
CA ASN A 12 6.08 8.92 -8.44
C ASN A 12 6.97 9.97 -9.10
N ALA A 13 6.39 11.13 -9.45
CA ALA A 13 7.16 12.25 -10.00
C ALA A 13 8.26 12.75 -9.04
N LEU A 14 7.97 12.89 -7.74
CA LEU A 14 8.97 13.28 -6.74
C LEU A 14 10.12 12.26 -6.63
N ALA A 15 9.81 10.97 -6.72
CA ALA A 15 10.81 9.92 -6.67
C ALA A 15 11.67 9.87 -7.93
N GLU A 16 11.08 10.06 -9.12
CA GLU A 16 11.81 10.20 -10.38
C GLU A 16 12.78 11.38 -10.35
N LEU A 17 12.33 12.55 -9.87
CA LEU A 17 13.18 13.72 -9.70
C LEU A 17 14.34 13.44 -8.73
N HIS A 18 14.10 12.68 -7.66
CA HIS A 18 15.18 12.26 -6.77
C HIS A 18 16.18 11.31 -7.44
N MET A 19 15.71 10.35 -8.26
CA MET A 19 16.60 9.46 -9.02
C MET A 19 17.49 10.23 -9.98
N THR A 20 17.02 11.34 -10.54
CA THR A 20 17.83 12.26 -11.37
C THR A 20 18.84 13.11 -10.58
N ARG A 21 19.06 12.81 -9.28
CA ARG A 21 20.00 13.49 -8.37
C ARG A 21 19.70 14.98 -8.13
N MET A 22 18.46 15.43 -8.36
CA MET A 22 18.06 16.78 -7.99
C MET A 22 18.09 16.97 -6.46
N LYS A 23 18.52 18.14 -6.01
CA LYS A 23 18.50 18.48 -4.58
C LYS A 23 17.07 18.71 -4.11
N MET A 24 16.80 18.36 -2.85
CA MET A 24 15.50 18.55 -2.20
C MET A 24 14.95 19.96 -2.32
N ALA A 25 15.81 20.96 -2.13
CA ALA A 25 15.42 22.38 -2.21
C ALA A 25 14.89 22.75 -3.60
N ASP A 26 15.50 22.21 -4.65
CA ASP A 26 15.11 22.48 -6.03
C ASP A 26 13.80 21.76 -6.38
N ILE A 27 13.62 20.54 -5.87
CA ILE A 27 12.36 19.78 -6.00
C ILE A 27 11.21 20.51 -5.32
N VAL A 28 11.43 21.07 -4.12
CA VAL A 28 10.40 21.85 -3.41
C VAL A 28 10.03 23.11 -4.21
N LYS A 29 11.02 23.82 -4.75
CA LYS A 29 10.78 25.00 -5.59
C LYS A 29 10.04 24.68 -6.88
N SER A 30 10.38 23.57 -7.55
CA SER A 30 9.77 23.20 -8.83
C SER A 30 8.37 22.63 -8.70
N THR A 31 8.11 21.84 -7.64
CA THR A 31 6.82 21.16 -7.46
C THR A 31 5.82 21.96 -6.62
N GLY A 32 6.27 22.94 -5.83
CA GLY A 32 5.43 23.67 -4.89
C GLY A 32 4.89 22.82 -3.73
N ILE A 33 5.37 21.58 -3.58
CA ILE A 33 4.95 20.65 -2.54
C ILE A 33 5.64 21.00 -1.23
N LYS A 34 4.90 20.89 -0.12
CA LYS A 34 5.44 21.14 1.23
C LYS A 34 6.74 20.35 1.49
N PRO A 35 7.81 20.98 2.01
CA PRO A 35 9.10 20.33 2.25
C PRO A 35 9.00 19.03 3.07
N ALA A 36 8.13 19.01 4.08
CA ALA A 36 7.90 17.84 4.91
C ALA A 36 7.35 16.62 4.14
N SER A 37 6.50 16.87 3.13
CA SER A 37 5.97 15.80 2.27
C SER A 37 7.04 15.25 1.34
N VAL A 38 7.84 16.14 0.73
CA VAL A 38 8.97 15.77 -0.12
C VAL A 38 9.98 14.93 0.67
N TYR A 39 10.34 15.37 1.88
CA TYR A 39 11.21 14.62 2.78
C TYR A 39 10.69 13.21 3.08
N LYS A 40 9.41 13.08 3.44
CA LYS A 40 8.81 11.77 3.74
C LYS A 40 8.84 10.81 2.55
N VAL A 41 8.58 11.31 1.35
CA VAL A 41 8.59 10.50 0.12
C VAL A 41 10.01 10.04 -0.19
N MET A 42 10.98 10.96 -0.17
CA MET A 42 12.38 10.64 -0.49
C MET A 42 13.01 9.71 0.54
N LYS A 43 12.77 9.93 1.84
CA LYS A 43 13.22 9.04 2.90
C LYS A 43 12.68 7.62 2.70
N ARG A 44 11.40 7.49 2.39
CA ARG A 44 10.76 6.18 2.15
C ARG A 44 11.28 5.49 0.90
N SER A 45 11.45 6.23 -0.19
CA SER A 45 12.05 5.73 -1.43
C SER A 45 13.47 5.21 -1.16
N ARG A 46 14.27 5.90 -0.34
CA ARG A 46 15.59 5.44 0.09
C ARG A 46 15.55 4.20 0.99
N GLU A 47 14.58 4.10 1.90
CA GLU A 47 14.45 2.98 2.85
C GLU A 47 13.91 1.69 2.21
N THR A 48 12.95 1.81 1.28
CA THR A 48 12.17 0.67 0.77
C THR A 48 12.29 0.45 -0.74
N GLY A 49 12.89 1.40 -1.47
CA GLY A 49 12.86 1.41 -2.95
C GLY A 49 11.48 1.71 -3.55
N GLY A 50 10.43 1.79 -2.72
CA GLY A 50 9.05 1.99 -3.13
C GLY A 50 8.57 3.42 -2.94
N ASN A 51 7.64 3.83 -3.81
CA ASN A 51 6.99 5.16 -3.78
C ASN A 51 5.55 5.09 -3.26
N GLU A 52 5.09 3.89 -2.90
CA GLU A 52 3.76 3.66 -2.35
C GLU A 52 3.64 4.23 -0.94
N ASP A 53 2.41 4.68 -0.61
CA ASP A 53 2.10 5.13 0.74
C ASP A 53 2.23 3.96 1.74
N ARG A 54 2.27 4.27 3.04
CA ARG A 54 2.19 3.20 4.04
C ARG A 54 0.84 2.49 3.91
N PRO A 55 0.81 1.15 4.00
CA PRO A 55 -0.44 0.46 4.26
C PRO A 55 -1.10 1.14 5.45
N ARG A 56 -2.31 1.66 5.26
CA ARG A 56 -3.05 2.24 6.36
C ARG A 56 -3.44 1.10 7.29
N GLU A 57 -3.33 1.36 8.59
CA GLU A 57 -3.79 0.39 9.59
C GLU A 57 -5.26 0.11 9.36
N GLY A 58 -5.57 -1.14 9.07
CA GLY A 58 -6.92 -1.69 9.04
C GLY A 58 -7.02 -2.81 10.07
N ARG A 59 -8.22 -3.33 10.32
CA ARG A 59 -8.36 -4.56 11.10
C ARG A 59 -7.62 -5.68 10.39
N SER A 60 -6.66 -6.29 11.08
CA SER A 60 -6.11 -7.57 10.66
C SER A 60 -7.26 -8.55 10.50
N ALA A 61 -7.35 -9.18 9.33
CA ALA A 61 -8.43 -10.09 9.02
C ALA A 61 -8.26 -11.38 9.85
N ILE A 62 -9.02 -11.46 10.96
CA ILE A 62 -8.97 -12.56 11.94
C ILE A 62 -9.38 -13.89 11.29
N SER A 63 -10.28 -13.87 10.31
CA SER A 63 -10.77 -15.08 9.62
C SER A 63 -9.74 -15.71 8.69
N SER A 64 -8.76 -14.95 8.19
CA SER A 64 -7.74 -15.40 7.25
C SER A 64 -6.44 -15.88 7.92
N THR A 65 -6.42 -16.01 9.25
CA THR A 65 -5.31 -16.71 9.93
C THR A 65 -5.23 -18.15 9.42
N SER A 66 -4.02 -18.66 9.17
CA SER A 66 -3.78 -20.02 8.67
C SER A 66 -4.54 -21.11 9.44
N GLN A 67 -4.59 -20.97 10.76
CA GLN A 67 -5.34 -21.87 11.66
C GLN A 67 -6.85 -21.84 11.40
N ASN A 68 -7.42 -20.66 11.16
CA ASN A 68 -8.85 -20.50 10.88
C ASN A 68 -9.19 -21.00 9.48
N ILE A 69 -8.34 -20.74 8.49
CA ILE A 69 -8.46 -21.31 7.13
C ILE A 69 -8.43 -22.83 7.20
N HIS A 70 -7.50 -23.42 7.98
CA HIS A 70 -7.41 -24.86 8.15
C HIS A 70 -8.68 -25.43 8.81
N LYS A 71 -9.20 -24.81 9.87
CA LYS A 71 -10.47 -25.21 10.50
C LYS A 71 -11.65 -25.15 9.52
N ILE A 72 -11.73 -24.12 8.67
CA ILE A 72 -12.76 -24.00 7.64
C ILE A 72 -12.62 -25.13 6.61
N ARG A 73 -11.41 -25.36 6.08
CA ARG A 73 -11.12 -26.43 5.11
C ARG A 73 -11.52 -27.80 5.66
N CYS A 74 -11.06 -28.16 6.85
CA CYS A 74 -11.40 -29.44 7.46
C CYS A 74 -12.91 -29.59 7.75
N LYS A 75 -13.64 -28.50 8.01
CA LYS A 75 -15.10 -28.54 8.16
C LYS A 75 -15.80 -28.81 6.83
N VAL A 76 -15.35 -28.18 5.74
CA VAL A 76 -15.88 -28.40 4.39
C VAL A 76 -15.61 -29.83 3.92
N GLU A 77 -14.40 -30.35 4.14
CA GLU A 77 -14.02 -31.72 3.76
C GLU A 77 -14.83 -32.79 4.53
N ARG A 78 -15.06 -32.59 5.83
CA ARG A 78 -15.80 -33.56 6.67
C ARG A 78 -17.30 -33.55 6.43
N ASN A 79 -17.85 -32.46 5.90
CA ASN A 79 -19.28 -32.30 5.69
C ASN A 79 -19.55 -31.61 4.34
N SER A 80 -19.26 -32.33 3.25
CA SER A 80 -19.34 -31.84 1.87
C SER A 80 -20.76 -31.52 1.40
N GLU A 81 -21.79 -31.98 2.12
CA GLU A 81 -23.19 -31.73 1.82
C GLU A 81 -23.76 -30.45 2.46
N CYS A 82 -22.97 -29.72 3.26
CA CYS A 82 -23.43 -28.47 3.88
C CYS A 82 -23.81 -27.42 2.81
N PRO A 83 -25.09 -27.00 2.69
CA PRO A 83 -25.56 -26.16 1.58
C PRO A 83 -25.05 -24.70 1.62
N MET A 84 -24.49 -24.27 2.75
CA MET A 84 -23.98 -22.90 2.96
C MET A 84 -22.78 -22.53 2.08
N TYR A 85 -22.08 -23.49 1.45
CA TYR A 85 -20.86 -23.24 0.67
C TYR A 85 -21.03 -23.35 -0.85
N LYS A 86 -22.23 -23.65 -1.37
CA LYS A 86 -22.50 -23.70 -2.84
C LYS A 86 -22.63 -22.31 -3.51
N ARG A 87 -22.33 -21.22 -2.80
CA ARG A 87 -22.55 -19.83 -3.29
C ARG A 87 -21.29 -18.94 -3.29
N PHE A 88 -20.10 -19.51 -3.14
CA PHE A 88 -18.85 -18.79 -3.36
C PHE A 88 -18.28 -19.11 -4.73
#